data_AF-A0A0G4EP43-F1
#
_entry.id   AF-A0A0G4EP43-F1
#
_cell.length_a   1.000
_cell.length_b   1.000
_cell.length_c   1.000
_cell.angle_alpha   90.00
_cell.angle_beta   90.00
_cell.angle_gamma   90.00
#
_symmetry.space_group_name_H-M   'P 1'
#
loop_
_entity.id
_entity.type
_entity.pdbx_description
1 polymer ?
#
loop_
_entity_poly.entity_id
_entity_poly.type
_entity_poly.pdbx_seq_one_letter_code
_entity_poly.pdbx_strand_id
1 'polypeptide(L)'
;MITQTRRENLVGASPRHNTAGRVGVMPEERATYEPLRDALTHYLTQLSSHAVTATEAQLMMLPARHGGMGVRDPTERVAVAYETSTKGTSLLVSTIQNGDPPDGPPFNPFQHHAEMQQAVKEGRRATDEAAKERFEDGLEQLPPERRRAVHRAIEVKTAGWVTCRPDAEDHTDMTPDKFRDNMAIRYAYERPKMPTHCDGCGATYSLDHALNCGVGGLVIRRHNEVVDVLCDLSAKAWGESAVRKEGVIVEPEEGEKEVRTDMVVRGVWERQKDVSFDLCTRAKAKKAHHSRVCEDKFIHFTPLCVTVDGFFSRLVEKLRTKAAWAEKSYGQVMGWVRARLSLALARSASMCERGGRRRWKIRQAGAEDGAGMFVA
;
A
#
# COMPACT_ATOMS: atom_id res chain seq x y z
N MET A 1 -37.02 -58.85 -4.27
CA MET A 1 -35.99 -58.84 -3.21
C MET A 1 -34.76 -58.18 -3.83
N ILE A 2 -34.67 -56.83 -3.79
CA ILE A 2 -34.22 -56.00 -2.65
C ILE A 2 -32.69 -56.11 -2.52
N THR A 3 -31.84 -55.09 -2.53
CA THR A 3 -31.87 -53.65 -2.89
C THR A 3 -30.42 -53.15 -2.72
N GLN A 4 -30.11 -52.03 -3.37
CA GLN A 4 -29.03 -51.08 -3.05
C GLN A 4 -28.68 -50.94 -1.55
N THR A 5 -27.40 -50.70 -1.27
CA THR A 5 -26.92 -49.94 -0.09
C THR A 5 -25.50 -49.44 -0.42
N ARG A 6 -25.33 -48.25 -1.01
CA ARG A 6 -25.14 -46.95 -0.32
C ARG A 6 -24.29 -47.07 0.94
N ARG A 7 -22.95 -46.92 0.81
CA ARG A 7 -22.07 -46.59 1.93
C ARG A 7 -22.07 -45.08 2.11
N GLU A 8 -22.88 -44.63 3.07
CA GLU A 8 -22.87 -43.29 3.62
C GLU A 8 -21.62 -43.13 4.48
N ASN A 9 -20.63 -42.37 4.00
CA ASN A 9 -19.57 -41.86 4.87
C ASN A 9 -20.08 -40.58 5.54
N LEU A 10 -20.66 -40.77 6.73
CA LEU A 10 -20.84 -39.76 7.75
C LEU A 10 -19.47 -39.27 8.21
N VAL A 11 -19.05 -38.10 7.75
CA VAL A 11 -18.06 -37.27 8.45
C VAL A 11 -18.72 -35.92 8.67
N GLY A 12 -19.04 -35.67 9.94
CA GLY A 12 -19.87 -34.56 10.40
C GLY A 12 -19.42 -33.20 9.86
N ALA A 13 -20.29 -32.59 9.07
CA ALA A 13 -20.30 -31.15 8.88
C ALA A 13 -20.71 -30.52 10.22
N SER A 14 -19.72 -30.21 11.07
CA SER A 14 -19.92 -29.27 12.17
C SER A 14 -20.02 -27.87 11.57
N PRO A 15 -21.18 -27.18 11.66
CA PRO A 15 -21.21 -25.76 11.38
C PRO A 15 -20.41 -25.11 12.49
N ARG A 16 -19.23 -24.58 12.16
CA ARG A 16 -18.54 -23.63 13.05
C ARG A 16 -19.41 -22.37 13.11
N HIS A 17 -20.42 -22.42 13.97
CA HIS A 17 -20.99 -21.22 14.56
C HIS A 17 -19.83 -20.52 15.26
N ASN A 18 -19.32 -19.47 14.63
CA ASN A 18 -18.39 -18.54 15.27
C ASN A 18 -19.20 -17.67 16.24
N THR A 19 -19.82 -18.29 17.23
CA THR A 19 -20.28 -17.65 18.46
C THR A 19 -19.15 -17.76 19.46
N ALA A 20 -17.98 -17.19 19.11
CA ALA A 20 -17.11 -16.68 20.15
C ALA A 20 -17.90 -15.52 20.79
N GLY A 21 -18.63 -15.84 21.87
CA GLY A 21 -19.14 -14.81 22.77
C GLY A 21 -17.96 -13.92 23.08
N ARG A 22 -18.01 -12.67 22.62
CA ARG A 22 -17.01 -11.66 22.98
C ARG A 22 -17.24 -11.38 24.45
N VAL A 23 -16.56 -12.15 25.30
CA VAL A 23 -16.46 -11.93 26.73
C VAL A 23 -16.03 -10.46 26.88
N GLY A 24 -16.78 -9.72 27.70
CA GLY A 24 -16.55 -8.29 27.91
C GLY A 24 -15.09 -8.00 28.20
N VAL A 25 -14.58 -6.91 27.64
CA VAL A 25 -13.28 -6.37 28.04
C VAL A 25 -13.40 -6.08 29.54
N MET A 26 -12.49 -6.61 30.36
CA MET A 26 -12.44 -6.28 31.78
C MET A 26 -11.98 -4.83 31.95
N PRO A 27 -12.38 -4.12 33.01
CA PRO A 27 -11.81 -2.81 33.35
C PRO A 27 -10.38 -3.01 33.83
N GLU A 28 -9.47 -3.30 32.90
CA GLU A 28 -8.05 -3.35 33.19
C GLU A 28 -7.52 -1.92 33.22
N GLU A 29 -6.86 -1.58 34.32
CA GLU A 29 -6.28 -0.26 34.51
C GLU A 29 -5.21 0.00 33.44
N ARG A 30 -5.17 1.25 32.95
CA ARG A 30 -4.18 1.73 31.97
C ARG A 30 -2.75 1.33 32.37
N ALA A 31 -2.47 1.37 33.68
CA ALA A 31 -1.19 1.04 34.29
C ALA A 31 -0.70 -0.38 33.95
N THR A 32 -1.61 -1.36 33.81
CA THR A 32 -1.28 -2.75 33.48
C THR A 32 -0.59 -2.87 32.12
N TYR A 33 -0.85 -1.94 31.20
CA TYR A 33 -0.29 -1.94 29.84
C TYR A 33 0.93 -1.03 29.67
N GLU A 34 1.37 -0.32 30.71
CA GLU A 34 2.56 0.53 30.66
C GLU A 34 3.82 -0.25 30.27
N PRO A 35 4.12 -1.43 30.84
CA PRO A 35 5.29 -2.21 30.45
C PRO A 35 5.29 -2.59 28.95
N LEU A 36 4.10 -2.88 28.40
CA LEU A 36 3.97 -3.19 26.97
C LEU A 36 4.19 -1.95 26.11
N ARG A 37 3.68 -0.79 26.52
CA ARG A 37 3.90 0.49 25.83
C ARG A 37 5.39 0.85 25.79
N ASP A 38 6.11 0.63 26.88
CA ASP A 38 7.55 0.88 26.95
C ASP A 38 8.33 -0.09 26.05
N ALA A 39 7.96 -1.39 26.07
CA ALA A 39 8.53 -2.39 25.17
C ALA A 39 8.29 -2.05 23.69
N LEU A 40 7.11 -1.54 23.33
CA LEU A 40 6.81 -1.09 21.97
C LEU A 40 7.64 0.12 21.56
N THR A 41 7.90 1.06 22.46
CA THR A 41 8.78 2.21 22.20
C THR A 41 10.22 1.76 21.92
N HIS A 42 10.71 0.79 22.69
CA HIS A 42 12.00 0.16 22.43
C HIS A 42 12.03 -0.57 21.07
N TYR A 43 10.99 -1.33 20.76
CA TYR A 43 10.84 -2.00 19.47
C TYR A 43 10.87 -1.01 18.29
N LEU A 44 10.15 0.11 18.37
CA LEU A 44 10.14 1.14 17.33
C LEU A 44 11.52 1.80 17.13
N THR A 45 12.27 1.95 18.22
CA THR A 45 13.66 2.43 18.19
C THR A 45 14.57 1.45 17.45
N GLN A 46 14.47 0.15 17.77
CA GLN A 46 15.22 -0.90 17.06
C GLN A 46 14.81 -1.01 15.59
N LEU A 47 13.52 -0.89 15.30
CA LEU A 47 12.96 -0.98 13.96
C LEU A 47 13.47 0.15 13.06
N SER A 48 13.49 1.38 13.55
CA SER A 48 13.95 2.57 12.82
C SER A 48 15.47 2.67 12.71
N SER A 49 16.23 1.98 13.59
CA SER A 49 17.70 2.11 13.70
C SER A 49 18.17 3.55 13.94
N HIS A 50 17.32 4.35 14.57
CA HIS A 50 17.59 5.71 15.04
C HIS A 50 16.92 5.91 16.42
N ALA A 51 17.41 6.86 17.21
CA ALA A 51 16.79 7.17 18.49
C ALA A 51 15.40 7.79 18.26
N VAL A 52 14.35 7.14 18.78
CA VAL A 52 12.98 7.64 18.68
C VAL A 52 12.64 8.43 19.94
N THR A 53 12.34 9.71 19.79
CA THR A 53 11.84 10.58 20.86
C THR A 53 10.42 10.20 21.27
N ALA A 54 9.98 10.65 22.46
CA ALA A 54 8.63 10.34 22.95
C ALA A 54 7.53 10.83 22.00
N THR A 55 7.66 12.03 21.43
CA THR A 55 6.74 12.58 20.43
C THR A 55 6.68 11.73 19.17
N GLU A 56 7.83 11.23 18.69
CA GLU A 56 7.87 10.36 17.52
C GLU A 56 7.25 8.99 17.80
N ALA A 57 7.50 8.43 18.98
CA ALA A 57 6.88 7.17 19.38
C ALA A 57 5.35 7.29 19.40
N GLN A 58 4.81 8.39 19.93
CA GLN A 58 3.37 8.66 19.89
C GLN A 58 2.83 8.69 18.46
N LEU A 59 3.50 9.41 17.54
CA LEU A 59 3.10 9.49 16.14
C LEU A 59 3.23 8.12 15.43
N MET A 60 4.29 7.36 15.70
CA MET A 60 4.49 6.01 15.17
C MET A 60 3.46 5.00 15.68
N MET A 61 2.91 5.22 16.88
CA MET A 61 1.86 4.37 17.45
C MET A 61 0.45 4.68 16.92
N LEU A 62 0.32 5.56 15.92
CA LEU A 62 -0.95 5.81 15.23
C LEU A 62 -1.23 4.77 14.14
N PRO A 63 -2.48 4.65 13.68
CA PRO A 63 -2.79 3.91 12.46
C PRO A 63 -1.96 4.40 11.27
N ALA A 64 -1.55 3.50 10.37
CA ALA A 64 -0.67 3.85 9.25
C ALA A 64 -1.24 4.93 8.32
N ARG A 65 -2.58 5.03 8.21
CA ARG A 65 -3.27 6.10 7.46
C ARG A 65 -3.14 7.49 8.10
N HIS A 66 -2.78 7.56 9.38
CA HIS A 66 -2.64 8.79 10.19
C HIS A 66 -1.20 8.94 10.69
N GLY A 67 -0.21 8.77 9.81
CA GLY A 67 1.19 9.00 10.15
C GLY A 67 1.92 7.79 10.72
N GLY A 68 1.26 6.90 11.45
CA GLY A 68 1.97 5.88 12.22
C GLY A 68 2.42 4.62 11.47
N MET A 69 2.79 3.60 12.25
CA MET A 69 3.32 2.30 11.80
C MET A 69 2.31 1.16 11.90
N GLY A 70 1.05 1.45 12.26
CA GLY A 70 0.00 0.43 12.41
C GLY A 70 0.08 -0.39 13.70
N VAL A 71 1.08 -0.11 14.55
CA VAL A 71 1.14 -0.55 15.95
C VAL A 71 0.38 0.49 16.77
N ARG A 72 -0.61 0.10 17.58
CA ARG A 72 -1.41 1.06 18.39
C ARG A 72 -0.94 1.08 19.83
N ASP A 73 -1.03 2.24 20.48
CA ASP A 73 -0.79 2.36 21.92
C ASP A 73 -1.76 1.41 22.67
N PRO A 74 -1.24 0.40 23.39
CA PRO A 74 -2.07 -0.58 24.09
C PRO A 74 -2.87 0.06 25.22
N THR A 75 -2.32 1.10 25.86
CA THR A 75 -2.93 1.78 27.01
C THR A 75 -4.20 2.53 26.60
N GLU A 76 -4.20 3.10 25.40
CA GLU A 76 -5.37 3.80 24.86
C GLU A 76 -6.38 2.84 24.23
N ARG A 77 -5.87 1.79 23.57
CA ARG A 77 -6.70 0.78 22.91
C ARG A 77 -7.63 0.08 23.90
N VAL A 78 -7.14 -0.24 25.09
CA VAL A 78 -7.90 -0.97 26.12
C VAL A 78 -9.05 -0.11 26.64
N ALA A 79 -8.80 1.17 26.94
CA ALA A 79 -9.83 2.09 27.41
C ALA A 79 -10.99 2.23 26.40
N VAL A 80 -10.67 2.44 25.12
CA VAL A 80 -11.68 2.56 24.06
C VAL A 80 -12.40 1.24 23.79
N ALA A 81 -11.68 0.12 23.83
CA ALA A 81 -12.28 -1.20 23.66
C ALA A 81 -13.24 -1.55 24.79
N TYR A 82 -12.89 -1.19 26.03
CA TYR A 82 -13.75 -1.33 27.20
C TYR A 82 -15.03 -0.52 27.04
N GLU A 83 -14.92 0.77 26.76
CA GLU A 83 -16.09 1.64 26.58
C GLU A 83 -17.01 1.14 25.45
N THR A 84 -16.42 0.75 24.31
CA THR A 84 -17.17 0.21 23.17
C THR A 84 -17.88 -1.09 23.52
N SER A 85 -17.21 -1.97 24.28
CA SER A 85 -17.78 -3.24 24.74
C SER A 85 -18.96 -2.98 25.68
N THR A 86 -18.78 -2.13 26.69
CA THR A 86 -19.82 -1.80 27.67
C THR A 86 -21.06 -1.20 27.01
N LYS A 87 -20.87 -0.27 26.06
CA LYS A 87 -21.98 0.27 25.26
C LYS A 87 -22.69 -0.81 24.45
N GLY A 88 -21.93 -1.63 23.72
CA GLY A 88 -22.49 -2.69 22.88
C GLY A 88 -23.18 -3.82 23.65
N THR A 89 -22.79 -4.09 24.90
CA THR A 89 -23.40 -5.14 25.75
C THR A 89 -24.45 -4.61 26.72
N SER A 90 -24.69 -3.30 26.76
CA SER A 90 -25.60 -2.65 27.71
C SER A 90 -27.00 -3.27 27.74
N LEU A 91 -27.62 -3.50 26.57
CA LEU A 91 -28.94 -4.13 26.46
C LEU A 91 -28.96 -5.56 27.02
N LEU A 92 -27.95 -6.36 26.70
CA LEU A 92 -27.86 -7.74 27.20
C LEU A 92 -27.67 -7.76 28.72
N VAL A 93 -26.79 -6.90 29.24
CA VAL A 93 -26.51 -6.80 30.67
C VAL A 93 -27.76 -6.34 31.44
N SER A 94 -28.48 -5.32 30.94
CA SER A 94 -29.68 -4.81 31.60
C SER A 94 -30.81 -5.84 31.64
N THR A 95 -31.01 -6.60 30.57
CA THR A 95 -31.99 -7.71 30.54
C THR A 95 -31.59 -8.82 31.52
N ILE A 96 -30.32 -9.21 31.60
CA ILE A 96 -29.87 -10.26 32.53
C ILE A 96 -30.10 -9.83 33.99
N GLN A 97 -29.84 -8.56 34.31
CA GLN A 97 -29.94 -8.04 35.67
C GLN A 97 -31.38 -7.78 36.11
N ASN A 98 -32.21 -7.23 35.23
CA ASN A 98 -33.54 -6.71 35.59
C ASN A 98 -34.70 -7.54 35.02
N GLY A 99 -34.40 -8.56 34.19
CA GLY A 99 -35.41 -9.29 33.43
C GLY A 99 -35.92 -8.50 32.22
N ASP A 100 -36.93 -9.07 31.54
CA ASP A 100 -37.62 -8.37 30.45
C ASP A 100 -38.45 -7.18 31.01
N PRO A 101 -38.54 -6.05 30.28
CA PRO A 101 -39.32 -4.90 30.74
C PRO A 101 -40.81 -5.26 30.93
N PRO A 102 -41.47 -4.84 32.03
CA PRO A 102 -42.88 -5.17 32.29
C PRO A 102 -43.84 -4.68 31.19
N ASP A 103 -43.54 -3.52 30.60
CA ASP A 103 -44.37 -2.83 29.60
C ASP A 103 -43.67 -2.71 28.22
N GLY A 104 -42.59 -3.47 28.00
CA GLY A 104 -41.76 -3.37 26.79
C GLY A 104 -41.66 -4.67 26.01
N PRO A 105 -41.10 -4.62 24.78
CA PRO A 105 -40.81 -5.83 24.04
C PRO A 105 -39.77 -6.67 24.80
N PRO A 106 -39.89 -8.02 24.78
CA PRO A 106 -38.91 -8.90 25.39
C PRO A 106 -37.56 -8.77 24.67
N PHE A 107 -36.50 -9.25 25.32
CA PHE A 107 -35.16 -9.21 24.75
C PHE A 107 -35.12 -9.78 23.33
N ASN A 108 -34.59 -8.98 22.41
CA ASN A 108 -34.43 -9.34 21.01
C ASN A 108 -32.94 -9.46 20.65
N PRO A 109 -32.44 -10.69 20.40
CA PRO A 109 -31.05 -10.92 19.99
C PRO A 109 -30.63 -10.14 18.73
N PHE A 110 -31.55 -9.91 17.79
CA PHE A 110 -31.27 -9.16 16.56
C PHE A 110 -31.11 -7.66 16.84
N GLN A 111 -31.91 -7.10 17.75
CA GLN A 111 -31.75 -5.72 18.21
C GLN A 111 -30.41 -5.55 18.93
N HIS A 112 -30.10 -6.44 19.88
CA HIS A 112 -28.81 -6.44 20.56
C HIS A 112 -27.63 -6.53 19.58
N HIS A 113 -27.73 -7.39 18.56
CA HIS A 113 -26.71 -7.47 17.53
C HIS A 113 -26.56 -6.15 16.75
N ALA A 114 -27.68 -5.51 16.38
CA ALA A 114 -27.67 -4.24 15.67
C ALA A 114 -27.04 -3.11 16.51
N GLU A 115 -27.40 -3.00 17.79
CA GLU A 115 -26.83 -2.04 18.73
C GLU A 115 -25.33 -2.28 18.96
N MET A 116 -24.91 -3.54 19.07
CA MET A 116 -23.48 -3.89 19.16
C MET A 116 -22.72 -3.47 17.91
N GLN A 117 -23.26 -3.73 16.71
CA GLN A 117 -22.63 -3.30 15.45
C GLN A 117 -22.56 -1.77 15.35
N GLN A 118 -23.60 -1.07 15.81
CA GLN A 118 -23.61 0.38 15.85
C GLN A 118 -22.55 0.93 16.81
N ALA A 119 -22.50 0.42 18.04
CA ALA A 119 -21.49 0.80 19.04
C ALA A 119 -20.06 0.56 18.52
N VAL A 120 -19.80 -0.59 17.87
CA VAL A 120 -18.50 -0.88 17.25
C VAL A 120 -18.19 0.09 16.10
N LYS A 121 -19.18 0.44 15.26
CA LYS A 121 -19.00 1.39 14.16
C LYS A 121 -18.69 2.79 14.68
N GLU A 122 -19.42 3.25 15.69
CA GLU A 122 -19.22 4.55 16.33
C GLU A 122 -17.88 4.61 17.06
N GLY A 123 -17.52 3.59 17.83
CA GLY A 123 -16.22 3.49 18.50
C GLY A 123 -15.06 3.50 17.50
N ARG A 124 -15.19 2.79 16.37
CA ARG A 124 -14.19 2.85 15.28
C ARG A 124 -14.06 4.25 14.68
N ARG A 125 -15.18 4.95 14.46
CA ARG A 125 -15.19 6.32 13.92
C ARG A 125 -14.54 7.29 14.90
N ALA A 126 -14.92 7.24 16.17
CA ALA A 126 -14.36 8.10 17.22
C ALA A 126 -12.85 7.86 17.39
N THR A 127 -12.41 6.60 17.39
CA THR A 127 -10.97 6.25 17.42
C THR A 127 -10.23 6.83 16.21
N ASP A 128 -10.86 6.82 15.03
CA ASP A 128 -10.25 7.31 13.81
C ASP A 128 -10.09 8.83 13.82
N GLU A 129 -11.09 9.56 14.32
CA GLU A 129 -11.03 11.02 14.47
C GLU A 129 -9.99 11.42 15.52
N ALA A 130 -9.99 10.77 16.69
CA ALA A 130 -8.99 11.02 17.73
C ALA A 130 -7.56 10.74 17.25
N ALA A 131 -7.37 9.71 16.40
CA ALA A 131 -6.08 9.43 15.81
C ALA A 131 -5.65 10.49 14.78
N LYS A 132 -6.60 11.14 14.11
CA LYS A 132 -6.34 12.25 13.19
C LYS A 132 -5.98 13.52 13.96
N GLU A 133 -6.71 13.85 15.02
CA GLU A 133 -6.38 14.99 15.90
C GLU A 133 -4.97 14.85 16.49
N ARG A 134 -4.64 13.69 17.04
CA ARG A 134 -3.28 13.42 17.57
C ARG A 134 -2.20 13.47 16.51
N PHE A 135 -2.54 13.13 15.26
CA PHE A 135 -1.62 13.27 14.15
C PHE A 135 -1.30 14.75 13.89
N GLU A 136 -2.31 15.63 13.91
CA GLU A 136 -2.14 17.07 13.78
C GLU A 136 -1.32 17.64 14.95
N ASP A 137 -1.64 17.28 16.19
CA ASP A 137 -0.87 17.68 17.38
C ASP A 137 0.60 17.21 17.32
N GLY A 138 0.83 15.97 16.90
CA GLY A 138 2.17 15.40 16.75
C GLY A 138 2.97 16.07 15.63
N LEU A 139 2.31 16.48 14.54
CA LEU A 139 2.95 17.21 13.45
C LEU A 139 3.45 18.59 13.88
N GLU A 140 2.73 19.29 14.75
CA GLU A 140 3.12 20.62 15.24
C GLU A 140 4.40 20.57 16.06
N GLN A 141 4.63 19.48 16.79
CA GLN A 141 5.83 19.27 17.60
C GLN A 141 7.07 18.91 16.75
N LEU A 142 6.89 18.53 15.48
CA LEU A 142 8.00 18.20 14.59
C LEU A 142 8.64 19.46 13.97
N PRO A 143 9.95 19.41 13.67
CA PRO A 143 10.63 20.45 12.88
C PRO A 143 9.94 20.67 11.52
N PRO A 144 9.97 21.91 10.96
CA PRO A 144 9.21 22.25 9.75
C PRO A 144 9.48 21.34 8.55
N GLU A 145 10.72 20.89 8.36
CA GLU A 145 11.07 20.02 7.22
C GLU A 145 10.45 18.63 7.34
N ARG A 146 10.47 18.07 8.56
CA ARG A 146 9.93 16.75 8.87
C ARG A 146 8.41 16.76 8.86
N ARG A 147 7.81 17.83 9.38
CA ARG A 147 6.36 18.09 9.30
C ARG A 147 5.86 18.00 7.85
N ARG A 148 6.54 18.69 6.93
CA ARG A 148 6.19 18.65 5.48
C ARG A 148 6.30 17.24 4.90
N ALA A 149 7.33 16.48 5.25
CA ALA A 149 7.53 15.12 4.74
C ALA A 149 6.44 14.16 5.23
N VAL A 150 6.18 14.15 6.54
CA VAL A 150 5.15 13.29 7.16
C VAL A 150 3.76 13.65 6.63
N HIS A 151 3.42 14.93 6.55
CA HIS A 151 2.14 15.39 6.00
C HIS A 151 1.94 14.90 4.55
N ARG A 152 2.94 15.09 3.67
CA ARG A 152 2.87 14.62 2.28
C ARG A 152 2.71 13.10 2.17
N ALA A 153 3.39 12.34 3.02
CA ALA A 153 3.30 10.88 3.00
C ALA A 153 1.85 10.40 3.23
N ILE A 154 1.09 11.14 4.06
CA ILE A 154 -0.32 10.88 4.36
C ILE A 154 -1.26 11.40 3.29
N GLU A 155 -1.06 12.63 2.81
CA GLU A 155 -1.84 13.21 1.72
C GLU A 155 -1.81 12.32 0.47
N VAL A 156 -0.64 11.80 0.13
CA VAL A 156 -0.42 10.92 -1.04
C VAL A 156 -0.78 9.45 -0.75
N LYS A 157 -1.23 9.12 0.47
CA LYS A 157 -1.69 7.79 0.90
C LYS A 157 -0.66 6.68 0.67
N THR A 158 0.61 6.98 0.93
CA THR A 158 1.74 6.06 0.68
C THR A 158 1.94 5.00 1.78
N ALA A 159 1.02 4.89 2.74
CA ALA A 159 1.18 4.03 3.90
C ALA A 159 0.97 2.52 3.64
N GLY A 160 0.63 2.12 2.40
CA GLY A 160 0.28 0.74 2.07
C GLY A 160 1.39 -0.28 2.38
N TRP A 161 2.65 0.11 2.20
CA TRP A 161 3.82 -0.73 2.47
C TRP A 161 3.98 -1.10 3.95
N VAL A 162 3.41 -0.29 4.87
CA VAL A 162 3.47 -0.53 6.32
C VAL A 162 2.49 -1.63 6.72
N THR A 163 1.30 -1.64 6.11
CA THR A 163 0.20 -2.54 6.51
C THR A 163 0.12 -3.82 5.68
N CYS A 164 0.96 -3.95 4.65
CA CYS A 164 0.97 -5.13 3.81
C CYS A 164 1.59 -6.31 4.56
N ARG A 165 0.98 -7.49 4.43
CA ARG A 165 1.57 -8.73 4.92
C ARG A 165 2.78 -9.08 4.04
N PRO A 166 3.97 -9.28 4.61
CA PRO A 166 5.12 -9.76 3.85
C PRO A 166 4.85 -11.16 3.31
N ASP A 167 5.00 -11.34 2.00
CA ASP A 167 4.82 -12.61 1.32
C ASP A 167 5.71 -12.62 0.07
N ALA A 168 6.53 -13.66 -0.06
CA ALA A 168 7.48 -13.78 -1.17
C ALA A 168 6.81 -14.17 -2.49
N GLU A 169 5.72 -14.95 -2.43
CA GLU A 169 4.96 -15.41 -3.62
C GLU A 169 4.19 -14.25 -4.24
N ASP A 170 3.60 -13.39 -3.39
CA ASP A 170 2.89 -12.18 -3.84
C ASP A 170 3.85 -11.00 -4.15
N HIS A 171 5.16 -11.21 -3.99
CA HIS A 171 6.20 -10.18 -4.09
C HIS A 171 5.93 -8.95 -3.21
N THR A 172 5.41 -9.18 -1.99
CA THR A 172 5.12 -8.16 -0.98
C THR A 172 6.12 -8.14 0.18
N ASP A 173 7.17 -8.95 0.11
CA ASP A 173 8.27 -8.99 1.06
C ASP A 173 9.22 -7.78 0.92
N MET A 174 9.94 -7.44 1.98
CA MET A 174 10.90 -6.34 1.95
C MET A 174 12.09 -6.69 2.84
N THR A 175 13.30 -6.36 2.38
CA THR A 175 14.49 -6.52 3.22
C THR A 175 14.43 -5.53 4.39
N PRO A 176 15.05 -5.84 5.54
CA PRO A 176 15.08 -4.92 6.68
C PRO A 176 15.62 -3.53 6.32
N ASP A 177 16.61 -3.48 5.45
CA ASP A 177 17.19 -2.23 4.95
C ASP A 177 16.22 -1.41 4.13
N LYS A 178 15.50 -2.02 3.18
CA LYS A 178 14.46 -1.33 2.41
C LYS A 178 13.34 -0.84 3.33
N PHE A 179 12.99 -1.58 4.37
CA PHE A 179 11.96 -1.17 5.32
C PHE A 179 12.39 0.07 6.12
N ARG A 180 13.60 0.05 6.68
CA ARG A 180 14.22 1.19 7.37
C ARG A 180 14.37 2.39 6.46
N ASP A 181 14.72 2.15 5.21
CA ASP A 181 14.86 3.20 4.21
C ASP A 181 13.53 3.94 4.01
N ASN A 182 12.44 3.19 3.88
CA ASN A 182 11.10 3.75 3.74
C ASN A 182 10.59 4.43 5.03
N MET A 183 10.99 3.96 6.21
CA MET A 183 10.75 4.71 7.45
C MET A 183 11.46 6.07 7.43
N ALA A 184 12.73 6.10 7.00
CA ALA A 184 13.48 7.35 6.89
C ALA A 184 12.87 8.31 5.87
N ILE A 185 12.39 7.82 4.72
CA ILE A 185 11.64 8.64 3.75
C ILE A 185 10.37 9.20 4.39
N ARG A 186 9.58 8.34 5.05
CA ARG A 186 8.29 8.69 5.62
C ARG A 186 8.38 9.78 6.69
N TYR A 187 9.37 9.67 7.58
CA TYR A 187 9.55 10.59 8.72
C TYR A 187 10.66 11.63 8.52
N ALA A 188 11.29 11.64 7.35
CA ALA A 188 12.46 12.44 7.00
C ALA A 188 13.59 12.31 8.03
N TYR A 189 13.99 11.08 8.33
CA TYR A 189 15.15 10.80 9.17
C TYR A 189 16.46 10.97 8.40
N GLU A 190 17.47 11.50 9.07
CA GLU A 190 18.84 11.38 8.61
C GLU A 190 19.34 9.96 8.94
N ARG A 191 19.75 9.23 7.90
CA ARG A 191 20.16 7.84 8.09
C ARG A 191 21.63 7.72 8.51
N PRO A 192 21.95 6.76 9.40
CA PRO A 192 23.33 6.39 9.64
C PRO A 192 23.98 5.86 8.35
N LYS A 193 25.27 6.16 8.14
CA LYS A 193 26.11 5.60 7.07
C LYS A 193 25.74 6.01 5.63
N MET A 194 25.14 7.18 5.45
CA MET A 194 25.01 7.76 4.10
C MET A 194 26.36 8.31 3.62
N PRO A 195 26.68 8.22 2.32
CA PRO A 195 27.87 8.88 1.78
C PRO A 195 27.74 10.40 1.97
N THR A 196 28.86 11.12 2.08
CA THR A 196 28.81 12.60 2.20
C THR A 196 28.54 13.29 0.87
N HIS A 197 28.95 12.65 -0.24
CA HIS A 197 28.80 13.17 -1.59
C HIS A 197 28.31 12.09 -2.55
N CYS A 198 27.61 12.52 -3.59
CA CYS A 198 27.12 11.68 -4.65
C CYS A 198 28.26 11.14 -5.51
N ASP A 199 28.33 9.82 -5.66
CA ASP A 199 29.34 9.11 -6.45
C ASP A 199 29.22 9.34 -7.97
N GLY A 200 28.11 9.94 -8.42
CA GLY A 200 27.85 10.30 -9.82
C GLY A 200 28.05 11.79 -10.12
N CYS A 201 27.34 12.68 -9.41
CA CYS A 201 27.37 14.12 -9.70
C CYS A 201 28.27 14.95 -8.77
N GLY A 202 28.78 14.37 -7.68
CA GLY A 202 29.65 15.06 -6.72
C GLY A 202 28.94 15.99 -5.73
N ALA A 203 27.63 16.24 -5.84
CA ALA A 203 26.90 17.08 -4.90
C ALA A 203 26.84 16.46 -3.49
N THR A 204 26.64 17.30 -2.47
CA THR A 204 26.38 16.85 -1.08
C THR A 204 25.19 15.88 -1.05
N TYR A 205 25.37 14.76 -0.37
CA TYR A 205 24.35 13.71 -0.35
C TYR A 205 23.31 13.99 0.72
N SER A 206 22.10 14.34 0.29
CA SER A 206 20.92 14.42 1.15
C SER A 206 19.86 13.43 0.67
N LEU A 207 18.84 13.18 1.50
CA LEU A 207 17.67 12.39 1.11
C LEU A 207 17.01 12.96 -0.16
N ASP A 208 16.84 14.28 -0.22
CA ASP A 208 16.27 14.96 -1.38
C ASP A 208 17.14 14.78 -2.64
N HIS A 209 18.46 14.96 -2.49
CA HIS A 209 19.40 14.67 -3.57
C HIS A 209 19.26 13.23 -4.04
N ALA A 210 19.19 12.28 -3.12
CA ALA A 210 19.14 10.87 -3.45
C ALA A 210 17.89 10.50 -4.27
N LEU A 211 16.74 11.07 -3.92
CA LEU A 211 15.47 10.81 -4.60
C LEU A 211 15.32 11.53 -5.96
N ASN A 212 16.10 12.58 -6.21
CA ASN A 212 15.96 13.44 -7.40
C ASN A 212 17.18 13.45 -8.33
N CYS A 213 18.31 12.85 -7.94
CA CYS A 213 19.52 12.83 -8.76
C CYS A 213 19.25 12.15 -10.12
N GLY A 214 19.42 12.90 -11.21
CA GLY A 214 19.27 12.38 -12.58
C GLY A 214 20.46 11.51 -13.03
N VAL A 215 21.57 11.51 -12.30
CA VAL A 215 22.76 10.74 -12.65
C VAL A 215 22.59 9.27 -12.26
N GLY A 216 23.04 8.36 -13.12
CA GLY A 216 22.92 6.91 -12.90
C GLY A 216 21.57 6.31 -13.29
N GLY A 217 20.60 7.11 -13.75
CA GLY A 217 19.31 6.62 -14.27
C GLY A 217 18.36 6.05 -13.21
N LEU A 218 18.63 6.24 -11.92
CA LEU A 218 17.82 5.68 -10.84
C LEU A 218 16.39 6.23 -10.81
N VAL A 219 16.19 7.50 -11.16
CA VAL A 219 14.86 8.11 -11.29
C VAL A 219 14.03 7.42 -12.37
N ILE A 220 14.65 7.06 -13.50
CA ILE A 220 14.01 6.33 -14.60
C ILE A 220 13.70 4.90 -14.16
N ARG A 221 14.64 4.23 -13.48
CA ARG A 221 14.39 2.88 -12.92
C ARG A 221 13.24 2.87 -11.93
N ARG A 222 13.12 3.90 -11.09
CA ARG A 222 11.97 4.05 -10.17
C ARG A 222 10.66 4.16 -10.91
N HIS A 223 10.62 4.95 -11.97
CA HIS A 223 9.46 5.05 -12.84
C HIS A 223 9.12 3.69 -13.46
N ASN A 224 10.12 3.02 -14.04
CA ASN A 224 9.94 1.75 -14.73
C ASN A 224 9.50 0.63 -13.80
N GLU A 225 9.94 0.60 -12.54
CA GLU A 225 9.46 -0.37 -11.53
C GLU A 225 7.93 -0.30 -11.35
N VAL A 226 7.36 0.90 -11.33
CA VAL A 226 5.90 1.08 -11.20
C VAL A 226 5.20 0.64 -12.48
N VAL A 227 5.77 1.01 -13.65
CA VAL A 227 5.26 0.56 -14.95
C VAL A 227 5.27 -0.96 -15.06
N ASP A 228 6.33 -1.62 -14.60
CA ASP A 228 6.47 -3.08 -14.62
C ASP A 228 5.41 -3.76 -13.77
N VAL A 229 5.11 -3.24 -12.58
CA VAL A 229 4.01 -3.75 -11.75
C VAL A 229 2.66 -3.53 -12.42
N LEU A 230 2.43 -2.39 -13.07
CA LEU A 230 1.18 -2.15 -13.82
C LEU A 230 1.05 -3.09 -15.02
N CYS A 231 2.14 -3.37 -15.73
CA CYS A 231 2.18 -4.35 -16.81
C CYS A 231 1.86 -5.76 -16.30
N ASP A 232 2.48 -6.22 -15.21
CA ASP A 232 2.21 -7.55 -14.61
C ASP A 232 0.75 -7.67 -14.17
N LEU A 233 0.22 -6.65 -13.48
CA LEU A 233 -1.19 -6.62 -13.07
C LEU A 233 -2.13 -6.66 -14.28
N SER A 234 -1.81 -5.90 -15.32
CA SER A 234 -2.59 -5.86 -16.57
C SER A 234 -2.52 -7.20 -17.31
N ALA A 235 -1.36 -7.86 -17.32
CA ALA A 235 -1.18 -9.16 -17.94
C ALA A 235 -2.03 -10.23 -17.22
N LYS A 236 -2.12 -10.18 -15.88
CA LYS A 236 -3.02 -11.07 -15.13
C LYS A 236 -4.51 -10.84 -15.45
N ALA A 237 -4.88 -9.59 -15.75
CA ALA A 237 -6.26 -9.21 -16.05
C ALA A 237 -6.68 -9.48 -17.52
N TRP A 238 -5.88 -9.04 -18.50
CA TRP A 238 -6.21 -9.11 -19.93
C TRP A 238 -5.44 -10.19 -20.70
N GLY A 239 -4.38 -10.75 -20.12
CA GLY A 239 -3.47 -11.70 -20.76
C GLY A 239 -2.16 -11.03 -21.21
N GLU A 240 -1.06 -11.79 -21.21
CA GLU A 240 0.27 -11.28 -21.57
C GLU A 240 0.32 -10.69 -22.98
N SER A 241 -0.35 -11.33 -23.96
CA SER A 241 -0.39 -10.85 -25.35
C SER A 241 -1.15 -9.52 -25.53
N ALA A 242 -1.93 -9.10 -24.53
CA ALA A 242 -2.68 -7.85 -24.56
C ALA A 242 -1.87 -6.67 -24.01
N VAL A 243 -0.68 -6.90 -23.43
CA VAL A 243 0.13 -5.88 -22.75
C VAL A 243 1.45 -5.69 -23.47
N ARG A 244 1.83 -4.44 -23.72
CA ARG A 244 3.15 -4.07 -24.25
C ARG A 244 3.74 -2.97 -23.39
N LYS A 245 4.98 -3.15 -22.95
CA LYS A 245 5.77 -2.11 -22.27
C LYS A 245 6.47 -1.25 -23.33
N GLU A 246 6.60 0.05 -23.07
CA GLU A 246 7.32 0.99 -23.97
C GLU A 246 6.80 0.93 -25.42
N GLY A 247 5.50 1.13 -25.60
CA GLY A 247 4.87 1.08 -26.92
C GLY A 247 5.22 2.31 -27.77
N VAL A 248 5.74 2.11 -28.98
CA VAL A 248 5.87 3.17 -29.97
C VAL A 248 4.50 3.44 -30.58
N ILE A 249 3.96 4.64 -30.36
CA ILE A 249 2.69 5.06 -30.97
C ILE A 249 2.97 5.59 -32.36
N VAL A 250 3.96 6.48 -32.52
CA VAL A 250 4.41 7.02 -33.81
C VAL A 250 5.84 6.57 -34.08
N GLU A 251 6.02 5.79 -35.13
CA GLU A 251 7.35 5.55 -35.70
C GLU A 251 7.84 6.85 -36.35
N PRO A 252 9.10 7.26 -36.14
CA PRO A 252 9.58 8.52 -36.67
C PRO A 252 9.74 8.44 -38.19
N GLU A 253 8.92 9.20 -38.93
CA GLU A 253 9.24 9.59 -40.31
C GLU A 253 10.23 10.77 -40.30
N GLU A 254 10.89 11.05 -41.43
CA GLU A 254 11.96 12.04 -41.56
C GLU A 254 11.57 13.40 -40.93
N GLY A 255 12.14 13.70 -39.75
CA GLY A 255 11.94 14.96 -39.02
C GLY A 255 10.90 14.96 -37.90
N GLU A 256 10.12 13.88 -37.72
CA GLU A 256 9.13 13.78 -36.63
C GLU A 256 9.72 13.16 -35.35
N LYS A 257 9.20 13.62 -34.20
CA LYS A 257 9.59 13.08 -32.89
C LYS A 257 8.82 11.79 -32.62
N GLU A 258 9.57 10.72 -32.37
CA GLU A 258 9.02 9.46 -31.88
C GLU A 258 8.16 9.67 -30.62
N VAL A 259 6.91 9.22 -30.67
CA VAL A 259 5.99 9.28 -29.52
C VAL A 259 5.91 7.90 -28.89
N ARG A 260 6.56 7.75 -27.74
CA ARG A 260 6.52 6.53 -26.91
C ARG A 260 5.55 6.69 -25.77
N THR A 261 4.91 5.59 -25.39
CA THR A 261 4.12 5.50 -24.17
C THR A 261 4.68 4.44 -23.23
N ASP A 262 4.47 4.62 -21.92
CA ASP A 262 5.05 3.75 -20.89
C ASP A 262 4.48 2.32 -20.96
N MET A 263 3.17 2.19 -21.22
CA MET A 263 2.47 0.91 -21.34
C MET A 263 1.29 1.01 -22.32
N VAL A 264 1.05 -0.05 -23.08
CA VAL A 264 -0.16 -0.23 -23.90
C VAL A 264 -0.90 -1.48 -23.43
N VAL A 265 -2.22 -1.36 -23.23
CA VAL A 265 -3.08 -2.51 -22.91
C VAL A 265 -4.27 -2.55 -23.86
N ARG A 266 -4.51 -3.71 -24.48
CA ARG A 266 -5.64 -3.95 -25.36
C ARG A 266 -6.89 -4.35 -24.58
N GLY A 267 -8.03 -3.79 -24.94
CA GLY A 267 -9.33 -4.27 -24.43
C GLY A 267 -9.74 -3.70 -23.07
N VAL A 268 -9.12 -2.59 -22.62
CA VAL A 268 -9.45 -1.97 -21.33
C VAL A 268 -10.81 -1.27 -21.38
N TRP A 269 -11.02 -0.40 -22.38
CA TRP A 269 -12.26 0.38 -22.54
C TRP A 269 -13.19 -0.23 -23.58
N GLU A 270 -12.64 -0.60 -24.74
CA GLU A 270 -13.36 -1.17 -25.87
C GLU A 270 -12.69 -2.48 -26.30
N ARG A 271 -13.49 -3.48 -26.68
CA ARG A 271 -12.99 -4.79 -27.10
C ARG A 271 -12.03 -4.64 -28.29
N GLN A 272 -10.87 -5.29 -28.21
CA GLN A 272 -9.80 -5.27 -29.23
C GLN A 272 -9.13 -3.91 -29.51
N LYS A 273 -9.49 -2.84 -28.79
CA LYS A 273 -8.86 -1.53 -28.97
C LYS A 273 -7.69 -1.33 -28.01
N ASP A 274 -6.61 -0.77 -28.52
CA ASP A 274 -5.42 -0.47 -27.74
C ASP A 274 -5.59 0.84 -26.95
N VAL A 275 -5.08 0.86 -25.72
CA VAL A 275 -5.09 2.01 -24.83
C VAL A 275 -3.66 2.25 -24.37
N SER A 276 -3.15 3.45 -24.61
CA SER A 276 -1.85 3.91 -24.13
C SER A 276 -1.97 4.53 -22.73
N PHE A 277 -1.04 4.16 -21.86
CA PHE A 277 -0.95 4.61 -20.48
C PHE A 277 0.42 5.19 -20.23
N ASP A 278 0.41 6.43 -19.77
CA ASP A 278 1.63 7.12 -19.35
C ASP A 278 1.59 7.40 -17.87
N LEU A 279 2.56 6.85 -17.14
CA LEU A 279 2.77 7.17 -15.75
C LEU A 279 3.31 8.61 -15.68
N CYS A 280 2.63 9.46 -14.93
CA CYS A 280 3.07 10.84 -14.78
C CYS A 280 2.67 11.46 -13.45
N THR A 281 3.48 12.43 -13.04
CA THR A 281 3.20 13.30 -11.89
C THR A 281 2.35 14.52 -12.28
N ARG A 282 2.19 14.83 -13.58
CA ARG A 282 1.42 15.98 -14.11
C ARG A 282 0.52 15.56 -15.29
N ALA A 283 -0.65 14.98 -15.00
CA ALA A 283 -1.60 14.48 -16.01
C ALA A 283 -1.97 15.49 -17.11
N LYS A 284 -2.22 16.76 -16.76
CA LYS A 284 -2.69 17.78 -17.72
C LYS A 284 -1.66 18.09 -18.82
N ALA A 285 -0.37 18.13 -18.47
CA ALA A 285 0.70 18.44 -19.42
C ALA A 285 0.97 17.28 -20.39
N LYS A 286 0.97 16.02 -19.89
CA LYS A 286 1.13 14.85 -20.76
C LYS A 286 -0.07 14.64 -21.69
N LYS A 287 -1.30 14.87 -21.23
CA LYS A 287 -2.51 14.78 -22.07
C LYS A 287 -2.46 15.72 -23.26
N ALA A 288 -2.04 16.97 -23.04
CA ALA A 288 -1.88 17.94 -24.13
C ALA A 288 -0.87 17.51 -25.21
N HIS A 289 0.17 16.75 -24.83
CA HIS A 289 1.19 16.27 -25.76
C HIS A 289 0.74 15.02 -26.55
N HIS A 290 0.03 14.09 -25.92
CA HIS A 290 -0.23 12.76 -26.49
C HIS A 290 -1.64 12.58 -27.07
N SER A 291 -2.64 13.35 -26.63
CA SER A 291 -4.04 13.10 -27.01
C SER A 291 -4.26 13.18 -28.53
N ARG A 292 -3.73 14.21 -29.19
CA ARG A 292 -3.90 14.39 -30.64
C ARG A 292 -3.29 13.21 -31.43
N VAL A 293 -2.06 12.85 -31.07
CA VAL A 293 -1.33 11.74 -31.69
C VAL A 293 -2.02 10.39 -31.47
N CYS A 294 -2.59 10.16 -30.28
CA CYS A 294 -3.31 8.92 -29.99
C CYS A 294 -4.65 8.85 -30.71
N GLU A 295 -5.40 9.96 -30.80
CA GLU A 295 -6.66 10.05 -31.55
C GLU A 295 -6.46 9.75 -33.04
N ASP A 296 -5.41 10.32 -33.65
CA ASP A 296 -5.05 10.10 -35.06
C ASP A 296 -4.74 8.62 -35.36
N LYS A 297 -4.32 7.86 -34.33
CA LYS A 297 -4.03 6.41 -34.42
C LYS A 297 -5.11 5.51 -33.84
N PHE A 298 -6.29 6.03 -33.54
CA PHE A 298 -7.40 5.28 -32.92
C PHE A 298 -7.05 4.61 -31.57
N ILE A 299 -6.06 5.13 -30.85
CA ILE A 299 -5.62 4.68 -29.53
C ILE A 299 -6.20 5.61 -28.46
N HIS A 300 -6.71 5.05 -27.35
CA HIS A 300 -7.11 5.89 -26.22
C HIS A 300 -5.92 6.25 -25.34
N PHE A 301 -5.67 7.55 -25.12
CA PHE A 301 -4.66 8.01 -24.16
C PHE A 301 -5.25 8.17 -22.75
N THR A 302 -4.66 7.52 -21.76
CA THR A 302 -5.01 7.71 -20.35
C THR A 302 -3.77 8.12 -19.55
N PRO A 303 -3.68 9.37 -19.04
CA PRO A 303 -2.58 9.73 -18.15
C PRO A 303 -2.79 9.00 -16.82
N LEU A 304 -1.86 8.10 -16.47
CA LEU A 304 -1.88 7.42 -15.20
C LEU A 304 -1.14 8.28 -14.18
N CYS A 305 -1.85 9.26 -13.61
CA CYS A 305 -1.59 9.59 -12.22
C CYS A 305 -2.18 8.43 -11.41
N VAL A 306 -1.50 7.97 -10.37
CA VAL A 306 -1.96 6.85 -9.50
C VAL A 306 -3.33 7.14 -8.81
N THR A 307 -3.98 8.25 -9.18
CA THR A 307 -5.23 8.81 -8.68
C THR A 307 -6.39 8.81 -9.69
N VAL A 308 -6.26 8.28 -10.92
CA VAL A 308 -7.41 8.24 -11.86
C VAL A 308 -8.22 6.97 -11.63
N ASP A 309 -9.34 7.10 -10.92
CA ASP A 309 -10.15 5.97 -10.40
C ASP A 309 -10.71 5.02 -11.48
N GLY A 310 -10.71 5.41 -12.76
CA GLY A 310 -11.24 4.59 -13.85
C GLY A 310 -10.43 3.32 -14.15
N PHE A 311 -9.11 3.44 -14.32
CA PHE A 311 -8.29 2.29 -14.73
C PHE A 311 -8.23 1.22 -13.64
N PHE A 312 -7.96 1.60 -12.39
CA PHE A 312 -7.86 0.64 -11.29
C PHE A 312 -9.18 -0.06 -10.99
N SER A 313 -10.32 0.63 -11.11
CA SER A 313 -11.64 0.00 -10.99
C SER A 313 -11.83 -1.07 -12.06
N ARG A 314 -11.54 -0.75 -13.34
CA ARG A 314 -11.62 -1.71 -14.44
C ARG A 314 -10.64 -2.88 -14.29
N LEU A 315 -9.41 -2.62 -13.88
CA LEU A 315 -8.42 -3.64 -13.60
C LEU A 315 -8.94 -4.63 -12.55
N VAL A 316 -9.48 -4.13 -11.44
CA VAL A 316 -10.02 -4.97 -10.36
C VAL A 316 -11.25 -5.76 -10.81
N GLU A 317 -12.19 -5.12 -11.52
CA GLU A 317 -13.34 -5.80 -12.12
C GLU A 317 -12.89 -6.93 -13.04
N LYS A 318 -11.88 -6.67 -13.89
CA LYS A 318 -11.36 -7.66 -14.83
C LYS A 318 -10.60 -8.80 -14.14
N LEU A 319 -9.79 -8.51 -13.13
CA LEU A 319 -9.11 -9.54 -12.33
C LEU A 319 -10.11 -10.49 -11.67
N ARG A 320 -11.24 -9.97 -11.17
CA ARG A 320 -12.29 -10.78 -10.54
C ARG A 320 -12.99 -11.75 -11.49
N THR A 321 -12.90 -11.56 -12.81
CA THR A 321 -13.40 -12.55 -13.76
C THR A 321 -12.46 -13.75 -13.94
N LYS A 322 -11.26 -13.72 -13.35
CA LYS A 322 -10.28 -14.81 -13.43
C LYS A 322 -10.45 -15.74 -12.23
N ALA A 323 -10.20 -17.03 -12.44
CA ALA A 323 -10.40 -18.07 -11.43
C ALA A 323 -9.71 -17.76 -10.09
N ALA A 324 -8.48 -17.23 -10.12
CA ALA A 324 -7.71 -16.91 -8.90
C ALA A 324 -8.33 -15.81 -8.02
N TRP A 325 -9.23 -14.97 -8.53
CA TRP A 325 -9.88 -13.89 -7.76
C TRP A 325 -11.42 -13.96 -7.75
N ALA A 326 -12.02 -15.02 -8.29
CA ALA A 326 -13.48 -15.14 -8.43
C ALA A 326 -14.22 -15.07 -7.08
N GLU A 327 -13.63 -15.65 -6.03
CA GLU A 327 -14.20 -15.65 -4.67
C GLU A 327 -13.86 -14.39 -3.85
N LYS A 328 -13.00 -13.51 -4.37
CA LYS A 328 -12.54 -12.33 -3.65
C LYS A 328 -13.47 -11.13 -3.88
N SER A 329 -13.72 -10.37 -2.82
CA SER A 329 -14.47 -9.12 -2.92
C SER A 329 -13.66 -8.04 -3.65
N TYR A 330 -14.33 -7.05 -4.22
CA TYR A 330 -13.67 -5.91 -4.86
C TYR A 330 -12.64 -5.25 -3.93
N GLY A 331 -12.98 -5.07 -2.66
CA GLY A 331 -12.10 -4.48 -1.66
C GLY A 331 -10.84 -5.30 -1.41
N GLN A 332 -10.94 -6.65 -1.40
CA GLN A 332 -9.79 -7.52 -1.24
C GLN A 332 -8.83 -7.44 -2.43
N VAL A 333 -9.36 -7.49 -3.66
CA VAL A 333 -8.55 -7.40 -4.88
C VAL A 333 -7.93 -6.00 -5.03
N MET A 334 -8.69 -4.93 -4.77
CA MET A 334 -8.17 -3.57 -4.76
C MET A 334 -7.08 -3.38 -3.69
N GLY A 335 -7.28 -3.95 -2.51
CA GLY A 335 -6.27 -3.95 -1.44
C GLY A 335 -4.96 -4.62 -1.88
N TRP A 336 -5.06 -5.78 -2.55
CA TRP A 336 -3.92 -6.49 -3.10
C TRP A 336 -3.20 -5.70 -4.20
N VAL A 337 -3.94 -5.11 -5.16
CA VAL A 337 -3.37 -4.24 -6.20
C VAL A 337 -2.61 -3.06 -5.58
N ARG A 338 -3.24 -2.37 -4.63
CA ARG A 338 -2.63 -1.21 -3.95
C ARG A 338 -1.41 -1.60 -3.13
N ALA A 339 -1.42 -2.77 -2.49
CA ALA A 339 -0.28 -3.28 -1.75
C ALA A 339 0.94 -3.47 -2.67
N ARG A 340 0.77 -4.13 -3.81
CA ARG A 340 1.87 -4.37 -4.76
C ARG A 340 2.45 -3.06 -5.31
N LEU A 341 1.61 -2.11 -5.66
CA LEU A 341 2.06 -0.78 -6.11
C LEU A 341 2.79 -0.01 -4.99
N SER A 342 2.27 -0.06 -3.77
CA SER A 342 2.91 0.62 -2.64
C SER A 342 4.29 0.04 -2.32
N LEU A 343 4.46 -1.28 -2.44
CA LEU A 343 5.73 -1.96 -2.26
C LEU A 343 6.72 -1.69 -3.40
N ALA A 344 6.25 -1.63 -4.64
CA ALA A 344 7.05 -1.25 -5.80
C ALA A 344 7.63 0.16 -5.63
N LEU A 345 6.78 1.12 -5.23
CA LEU A 345 7.21 2.49 -4.89
C LEU A 345 8.24 2.50 -3.75
N ALA A 346 8.00 1.72 -2.69
CA ALA A 346 8.90 1.65 -1.55
C ALA A 346 10.27 1.06 -1.91
N ARG A 347 10.30 -0.04 -2.68
CA ARG A 347 11.52 -0.71 -3.15
C ARG A 347 12.33 0.19 -4.07
N SER A 348 11.65 0.86 -5.01
CA SER A 348 12.30 1.77 -5.95
C SER A 348 12.80 3.07 -5.30
N ALA A 349 12.12 3.57 -4.28
CA ALA A 349 12.61 4.71 -3.51
C ALA A 349 13.89 4.37 -2.74
N SER A 350 13.93 3.21 -2.06
CA SER A 350 15.15 2.71 -1.41
C SER A 350 16.28 2.46 -2.43
N MET A 351 15.96 1.99 -3.64
CA MET A 351 16.94 1.88 -4.74
C MET A 351 17.53 3.25 -5.11
N CYS A 352 16.72 4.31 -5.20
CA CYS A 352 17.25 5.66 -5.43
C CYS A 352 18.22 6.05 -4.32
N GLU A 353 17.90 5.76 -3.06
CA GLU A 353 18.75 6.17 -1.95
C GLU A 353 20.06 5.41 -1.81
N ARG A 354 20.11 4.12 -2.18
CA ARG A 354 21.32 3.30 -2.01
C ARG A 354 22.02 2.92 -3.33
N GLY A 355 21.37 3.14 -4.46
CA GLY A 355 21.90 2.77 -5.77
C GLY A 355 23.14 3.59 -6.13
N GLY A 356 24.15 2.91 -6.66
CA GLY A 356 25.33 3.57 -7.24
C GLY A 356 24.93 4.42 -8.45
N ARG A 357 25.48 5.62 -8.56
CA ARG A 357 25.19 6.56 -9.66
C ARG A 357 26.31 6.65 -10.66
N ARG A 358 27.43 5.98 -10.39
CA ARG A 358 28.48 5.78 -11.38
C ARG A 358 27.93 5.03 -12.58
N ARG A 359 28.25 5.55 -13.77
CA ARG A 359 28.04 4.82 -15.01
C ARG A 359 28.86 3.53 -14.90
N TRP A 360 28.23 2.37 -15.07
CA TRP A 360 28.94 1.12 -15.22
C TRP A 360 29.78 1.23 -16.50
N LYS A 361 31.04 1.66 -16.36
CA LYS A 361 32.05 1.39 -17.36
C LYS A 361 32.33 -0.09 -17.22
N ILE A 362 31.60 -0.92 -17.98
CA ILE A 362 32.17 -2.20 -18.38
C ILE A 362 33.46 -1.77 -19.07
N ARG A 363 34.61 -1.97 -18.40
CA ARG A 363 35.86 -2.04 -19.13
C ARG A 363 35.60 -3.14 -20.14
N GLN A 364 35.30 -2.76 -21.38
CA GLN A 364 35.72 -3.61 -22.50
C GLN A 364 37.17 -3.89 -22.14
N ALA A 365 37.46 -5.14 -21.79
CA ALA A 365 38.82 -5.61 -21.83
C ALA A 365 39.25 -5.27 -23.25
N GLY A 366 40.03 -4.21 -23.39
CA GLY A 366 40.67 -3.90 -24.65
C GLY A 366 41.53 -5.11 -24.92
N ALA A 367 41.08 -5.94 -25.85
CA ALA A 367 42.04 -6.60 -26.70
C ALA A 367 42.74 -5.45 -27.43
N GLU A 368 43.95 -5.12 -26.99
CA GLU A 368 44.83 -4.15 -27.65
C GLU A 368 45.38 -4.72 -28.97
N ASP A 369 44.75 -5.74 -29.54
CA ASP A 369 45.23 -6.40 -30.75
C ASP A 369 44.01 -6.52 -31.67
N GLY A 370 43.97 -5.70 -32.72
CA GLY A 370 42.85 -5.54 -33.65
C GLY A 370 42.53 -6.79 -34.47
N ALA A 371 41.98 -7.83 -33.83
CA ALA A 371 41.36 -8.98 -34.48
C ALA A 371 39.85 -8.96 -34.17
N GLY A 372 39.08 -8.42 -35.11
CA GLY A 372 37.63 -8.55 -35.09
C GLY A 372 37.23 -10.01 -35.25
N MET A 373 36.47 -10.54 -34.30
CA MET A 373 35.72 -11.78 -34.51
C MET A 373 34.38 -11.44 -35.15
N PHE A 374 34.31 -11.64 -36.46
CA PHE A 374 33.06 -12.00 -37.12
C PHE A 374 32.56 -13.32 -36.50
N VAL A 375 31.29 -13.37 -36.13
CA VAL A 375 30.58 -14.65 -36.02
C VAL A 375 29.29 -14.50 -36.82
N ALA A 376 29.14 -15.42 -37.76
CA ALA A 376 28.08 -15.56 -38.74
C ALA A 376 26.72 -15.92 -38.13
#